data_AF-A0A0B8Q549-F1
#
_entry.id   AF-A0A0B8Q549-F1
#
_cell.length_a   1.000
_cell.length_b   1.000
_cell.length_c   1.000
_cell.angle_alpha   90.00
_cell.angle_beta   90.00
_cell.angle_gamma   90.00
#
_symmetry.space_group_name_H-M   'P 1'
#
loop_
_entity.id
_entity.type
_entity.pdbx_description
1 polymer ?
#
loop_
_entity_poly.entity_id
_entity_poly.type
_entity_poly.pdbx_seq_one_letter_code
_entity_poly.pdbx_strand_id
1 'polypeptide(L)' 'MYVLNDYLYKHYQSTTLHDVYMQAGGRKPLSCDVFVAAVDYLDIDAFIELFHTVPWEKPQEVQLMIRTEGEDRFKIYTPK' A
#
# COMPACT_ATOMS: atom_id res chain seq x y z
N MET A 1 -7.45 -2.34 5.13
CA MET A 1 -6.12 -2.95 5.38
C MET A 1 -6.12 -4.48 5.37
N TYR A 2 -6.93 -5.15 6.21
CA TYR A 2 -6.91 -6.61 6.35
C TYR A 2 -7.07 -7.37 5.02
N VAL A 3 -7.99 -6.91 4.17
CA VAL A 3 -8.24 -7.49 2.84
C VAL A 3 -7.03 -7.39 1.91
N LEU A 4 -6.30 -6.26 1.93
CA LEU A 4 -5.11 -6.07 1.11
C LEU A 4 -3.97 -6.97 1.59
N ASN A 5 -3.75 -7.06 2.90
CA ASN A 5 -2.73 -7.94 3.47
C ASN A 5 -3.05 -9.42 3.26
N ASP A 6 -4.32 -9.82 3.35
CA ASP A 6 -4.76 -11.19 3.07
C ASP A 6 -4.49 -11.57 1.60
N TYR A 7 -4.80 -10.67 0.66
CA TYR A 7 -4.47 -10.86 -0.76
C TYR A 7 -2.96 -11.00 -0.99
N LEU A 8 -2.17 -10.05 -0.47
CA LEU A 8 -0.71 -10.10 -0.62
C LEU A 8 -0.12 -11.38 -0.02
N TYR A 9 -0.57 -11.76 1.18
CA TYR A 9 -0.08 -12.94 1.88
C TYR A 9 -0.34 -14.22 1.09
N LYS A 10 -1.57 -14.38 0.56
CA LYS A 10 -1.99 -15.57 -0.18
C LYS A 10 -1.33 -15.70 -1.55
N HIS A 11 -1.08 -14.59 -2.23
CA HIS A 11 -0.65 -14.60 -3.63
C HIS A 11 0.84 -14.29 -3.83
N TYR A 12 1.52 -13.69 -2.85
CA TYR A 12 2.87 -13.17 -3.03
C TYR A 12 3.79 -13.54 -1.85
N GLN A 13 4.13 -14.82 -1.72
CA GLN A 13 5.17 -15.32 -0.81
C GLN A 13 5.00 -14.87 0.66
N SER A 14 3.76 -14.83 1.16
CA SER A 14 3.45 -14.35 2.52
C SER A 14 3.80 -12.88 2.78
N THR A 15 3.90 -12.06 1.72
CA THR A 15 4.17 -10.62 1.83
C THR A 15 3.00 -9.89 2.46
N THR A 16 3.29 -8.91 3.31
CA THR A 16 2.29 -8.03 3.92
C THR A 16 2.77 -6.58 3.92
N LEU A 17 1.85 -5.62 3.95
CA LEU A 17 2.16 -4.23 4.20
C LEU A 17 2.63 -4.05 5.65
N HIS A 18 3.83 -3.49 5.82
CA HIS A 18 4.43 -3.22 7.12
C HIS A 18 4.39 -1.74 7.46
N ASP A 19 3.99 -1.43 8.68
CA ASP A 19 4.01 -0.06 9.21
C ASP A 19 5.45 0.47 9.27
N VAL A 20 5.66 1.66 8.70
CA VAL A 20 6.93 2.39 8.71
C VAL A 20 6.91 3.67 9.57
N TYR A 21 5.93 3.81 10.48
CA TYR A 21 5.73 4.96 11.36
C TYR A 21 6.99 5.48 12.07
N MET A 22 7.87 4.58 12.53
CA MET A 22 9.13 4.91 13.23
C MET A 22 10.38 4.73 12.36
N GLN A 23 10.22 4.28 11.13
CA GLN A 23 11.32 3.86 10.25
C GLN A 23 11.77 5.00 9.32
N ALA A 24 11.11 6.16 9.40
CA ALA A 24 11.46 7.40 8.70
C ALA A 24 11.40 8.60 9.65
N GLY A 25 12.06 9.72 9.31
CA GLY A 25 12.00 10.96 10.09
C GLY A 25 13.03 11.09 11.24
N GLY A 26 13.97 10.15 11.36
CA GLY A 26 15.08 10.22 12.31
C GLY A 26 14.61 10.04 13.76
N ARG A 27 14.47 11.14 14.51
CA ARG A 27 13.96 11.12 15.90
C ARG A 27 12.47 11.43 16.02
N LYS A 28 11.80 11.72 14.90
CA LYS A 28 10.37 12.03 14.87
C LYS A 28 9.64 10.93 14.09
N PRO A 29 8.50 10.46 14.59
CA PRO A 29 7.65 9.58 13.82
C PRO A 29 7.04 10.33 12.63
N LEU A 30 6.56 9.57 11.65
CA LEU A 30 5.69 10.11 10.61
C LEU A 30 4.41 10.68 11.23
N SER A 31 3.88 11.75 10.63
CA SER A 31 2.61 12.37 11.08
C SER A 31 1.37 11.62 10.62
N CYS A 32 1.54 10.54 9.86
CA CYS A 32 0.50 9.67 9.35
C CYS A 32 1.01 8.22 9.33
N ASP A 33 0.07 7.29 9.27
CA ASP A 33 0.41 5.88 9.10
C ASP A 33 0.82 5.63 7.65
N VAL A 34 1.98 5.01 7.46
CA VAL A 34 2.47 4.62 6.14
C VAL A 34 2.79 3.14 6.21
N PHE A 35 2.25 2.37 5.27
CA PHE A 35 2.49 0.93 5.19
C PHE A 35 3.12 0.60 3.85
N VAL A 36 4.19 -0.21 3.87
CA VAL A 36 5.01 -0.48 2.67
C VAL A 36 5.25 -1.98 2.54
N ALA A 37 5.27 -2.45 1.30
CA ALA A 37 5.74 -3.78 0.91
C ALA A 37 6.47 -3.69 -0.43
N ALA A 38 7.49 -4.53 -0.61
CA ALA A 38 8.07 -4.81 -1.93
C ALA A 38 7.45 -6.12 -2.43
N VAL A 39 6.86 -6.10 -3.62
CA VAL A 39 6.11 -7.24 -4.15
C VAL A 39 6.56 -7.51 -5.58
N ASP A 40 7.18 -8.66 -5.80
CA ASP A 40 7.59 -9.10 -7.14
C ASP A 40 6.38 -9.51 -7.97
N TYR A 41 6.34 -9.07 -9.23
CA TYR A 41 5.31 -9.42 -10.22
C TYR A 41 3.86 -9.17 -9.75
N LEU A 42 3.63 -8.11 -8.97
CA LEU A 42 2.29 -7.73 -8.51
C LEU A 42 1.34 -7.50 -9.70
N ASP A 43 0.16 -8.11 -9.64
CA ASP A 43 -0.95 -7.77 -10.53
C ASP A 43 -1.55 -6.45 -10.05
N ILE A 44 -1.06 -5.36 -10.65
CA ILE A 44 -1.35 -3.98 -10.22
C ILE A 44 -2.84 -3.66 -10.40
N ASP A 45 -3.42 -4.05 -11.54
CA ASP A 45 -4.82 -3.73 -11.84
C ASP A 45 -5.76 -4.47 -10.88
N ALA A 46 -5.51 -5.77 -10.63
CA ALA A 46 -6.28 -6.52 -9.65
C ALA A 46 -6.14 -5.95 -8.23
N PHE A 47 -4.94 -5.51 -7.85
CA PHE A 47 -4.70 -4.92 -6.54
C PHE A 47 -5.37 -3.56 -6.36
N ILE A 48 -5.40 -2.72 -7.42
CA ILE A 48 -6.12 -1.44 -7.41
C ILE A 48 -7.64 -1.67 -7.30
N GLU A 49 -8.19 -2.60 -8.06
CA GLU A 49 -9.61 -2.94 -7.96
C GLU A 49 -9.95 -3.46 -6.57
N LEU A 50 -9.11 -4.32 -5.98
CA LEU A 50 -9.27 -4.76 -4.59
C LEU A 50 -9.22 -3.57 -3.61
N PHE A 51 -8.28 -2.64 -3.79
CA PHE A 51 -8.17 -1.42 -2.99
C PHE A 51 -9.45 -0.57 -3.02
N HIS A 52 -10.11 -0.50 -4.18
CA HIS A 52 -11.40 0.19 -4.33
C HIS A 52 -12.57 -0.52 -3.64
N THR A 53 -12.46 -1.82 -3.34
CA THR A 53 -13.50 -2.54 -2.58
C THR A 53 -13.43 -2.32 -1.07
N VAL A 54 -12.33 -1.78 -0.56
CA VAL A 54 -12.15 -1.59 0.88
C VAL A 54 -13.04 -0.43 1.35
N PRO A 55 -13.91 -0.64 2.37
CA PRO A 55 -14.76 0.42 2.91
C PRO A 55 -13.94 1.32 3.84
N TRP A 56 -13.17 2.24 3.26
CA TRP A 56 -12.38 3.19 4.02
C TRP A 56 -13.27 4.14 4.83
N GLU A 57 -13.00 4.27 6.13
CA GLU A 57 -13.76 5.18 7.00
C GLU A 57 -13.59 6.65 6.59
N LYS A 58 -12.37 7.00 6.15
CA LYS A 58 -12.01 8.35 5.69
C LYS A 58 -11.29 8.27 4.33
N PRO A 59 -12.03 8.07 3.23
CA PRO A 59 -11.42 7.83 1.92
C PRO A 59 -10.50 8.97 1.45
N GLN A 60 -10.78 10.21 1.85
CA GLN A 60 -9.96 11.39 1.53
C GLN A 60 -8.59 11.41 2.22
N GLU A 61 -8.40 10.60 3.28
CA GLU A 61 -7.13 10.48 4.02
C GLU A 61 -6.30 9.27 3.54
N VAL A 62 -6.76 8.54 2.52
CA VAL A 62 -6.12 7.29 2.05
C VAL A 62 -5.52 7.46 0.65
N GLN A 63 -4.29 6.99 0.49
CA GLN A 63 -3.60 6.94 -0.80
C GLN A 63 -2.92 5.59 -0.97
N LEU A 64 -3.08 4.99 -2.15
CA LEU A 64 -2.29 3.86 -2.61
C LEU A 64 -1.20 4.37 -3.55
N MET A 65 0.05 4.09 -3.22
CA MET A 65 1.22 4.49 -4.01
C MET A 65 1.90 3.25 -4.59
N ILE A 66 2.03 3.18 -5.92
CA ILE A 66 2.69 2.05 -6.61
C ILE A 66 3.79 2.60 -7.50
N ARG A 67 4.98 2.00 -7.43
CA ARG A 67 6.10 2.26 -8.35
C ARG A 67 6.57 0.93 -8.90
N THR A 68 6.61 0.81 -10.23
CA THR A 68 7.14 -0.38 -10.89
C THR A 68 8.62 -0.22 -11.22
N GLU A 69 9.29 -1.31 -11.57
CA GLU A 69 10.62 -1.25 -12.16
C GLU A 69 10.59 -0.38 -13.42
N GLY A 70 11.63 0.43 -13.62
CA GLY A 70 11.73 1.37 -14.74
C GLY A 70 10.95 2.68 -14.59
N GLU A 71 10.11 2.82 -13.55
CA GLU A 71 9.41 4.08 -13.27
C GLU A 71 10.16 4.96 -12.26
N ASP A 72 10.30 6.24 -12.59
CA ASP A 72 10.98 7.24 -11.76
C ASP A 72 10.12 7.72 -10.58
N ARG A 73 8.80 7.53 -10.64
CA ARG A 73 7.83 8.11 -9.70
C ARG A 73 6.76 7.10 -9.31
N PHE A 74 6.22 7.26 -8.10
CA PHE A 74 5.02 6.56 -7.69
C PHE A 74 3.81 7.12 -8.44
N LYS A 75 2.96 6.22 -8.92
CA LYS A 75 1.58 6.53 -9.29
C LYS A 75 0.73 6.49 -8.02
N ILE A 76 -0.23 7.41 -7.94
CA ILE A 76 -1.10 7.58 -6.78
C ILE A 76 -2.54 7.26 -7.18
N TYR A 77 -3.19 6.41 -6.39
CA TYR A 77 -4.59 6.06 -6.52
C TYR A 77 -5.31 6.43 -5.22
N THR A 78 -6.49 7.02 -5.32
CA THR A 78 -7.35 7.37 -4.19
C THR A 78 -8.60 6.49 -4.21
N PRO A 79 -9.25 6.23 -3.07
CA PRO A 79 -10.53 5.52 -3.04
C PRO A 79 -11.58 6.16 -3.96
N LYS A 80 -12.54 5.35 -4.43
CA LYS A 80 -13.70 5.80 -5.22
C LYS A 80 -14.82 6.27 -4.30
#